data_AF-A0A251Z9I6-F1
#
_entry.id   AF-A0A251Z9I6-F1
#
_cell.length_a   1.000
_cell.length_b   1.000
_cell.length_c   1.000
_cell.angle_alpha   90.00
_cell.angle_beta   90.00
_cell.angle_gamma   90.00
#
_symmetry.space_group_name_H-M   'P 1'
#
loop_
_entity.id
_entity.type
_entity.pdbx_description
1 polymer ?
#
loop_
_entity_poly.entity_id
_entity_poly.type
_entity_poly.pdbx_seq_one_letter_code
_entity_poly.pdbx_strand_id
1 'polypeptide(L)'
;MKQLARQLFVVDPVERLRPEKDSSVALMQAAERAGQAVWVCSSADLAFANNAPQVQARPIKTEPWFELGPAEWHPLRHFPRVWMRKDPPVDEAYLYATHLLELAELEGVQVLNRAASLRAWNEKLGALRFP
;
A
#
# COMPACT_ATOMS: atom_id res chain seq x y z
N MET A 1 -1.03 22.22 15.48
CA MET A 1 -1.78 21.68 14.32
C MET A 1 -1.64 20.16 14.35
N LYS A 2 -2.74 19.39 14.44
CA LYS A 2 -2.65 17.92 14.36
C LYS A 2 -2.19 17.56 12.93
N GLN A 3 -1.06 16.87 12.81
CA GLN A 3 -0.60 16.37 11.51
C GLN A 3 -1.66 15.40 10.99
N LEU A 4 -2.15 15.64 9.77
CA LEU A 4 -3.14 14.77 9.14
C LEU A 4 -2.52 13.37 8.99
N ALA A 5 -3.18 12.33 9.49
CA ALA A 5 -2.71 10.98 9.29
C ALA A 5 -2.72 10.65 7.78
N ARG A 6 -1.64 10.04 7.29
CA ARG A 6 -1.46 9.67 5.88
C ARG A 6 -1.46 8.16 5.74
N GLN A 7 -2.21 7.65 4.78
CA GLN A 7 -2.25 6.24 4.45
C GLN A 7 -1.81 6.05 3.00
N LEU A 8 -0.92 5.08 2.78
CA LEU A 8 -0.51 4.68 1.44
C LEU A 8 -1.18 3.35 1.08
N PHE A 9 -1.68 3.25 -0.14
CA PHE A 9 -2.22 2.02 -0.72
C PHE A 9 -1.32 1.60 -1.89
N VAL A 10 -0.67 0.46 -1.75
CA VAL A 10 0.05 -0.21 -2.84
C VAL A 10 -0.96 -1.07 -3.57
N VAL A 11 -1.36 -0.65 -4.77
CA VAL A 11 -2.47 -1.23 -5.53
C VAL A 11 -2.07 -1.47 -6.99
N ASP A 12 -2.89 -2.24 -7.71
CA ASP A 12 -2.91 -2.18 -9.17
C ASP A 12 -3.23 -0.75 -9.64
N PRO A 13 -2.93 -0.39 -10.91
CA PRO A 13 -3.24 0.93 -11.45
C PRO A 13 -4.67 1.35 -11.11
N VAL A 14 -4.84 2.53 -10.51
CA VAL A 14 -6.11 2.97 -9.92
C VAL A 14 -7.25 3.00 -10.95
N GLU A 15 -6.90 3.25 -12.22
CA GLU A 15 -7.79 3.23 -13.38
C GLU A 15 -8.46 1.86 -13.60
N ARG A 16 -7.88 0.79 -13.05
CA ARG A 16 -8.41 -0.59 -13.16
C ARG A 16 -9.31 -0.96 -11.98
N LEU A 17 -9.29 -0.20 -10.90
CA LEU A 17 -10.12 -0.47 -9.72
C LEU A 17 -11.57 -0.08 -10.00
N ARG A 18 -12.50 -0.87 -9.47
CA ARG A 18 -13.94 -0.68 -9.68
C ARG A 18 -14.62 -0.20 -8.39
N PRO A 19 -14.96 1.10 -8.25
CA PRO A 19 -15.49 1.64 -7.00
C PRO A 19 -16.72 0.88 -6.47
N GLU A 20 -17.53 0.29 -7.34
CA GLU A 20 -18.72 -0.49 -6.97
C GLU A 20 -18.44 -1.86 -6.33
N LYS A 21 -17.23 -2.41 -6.46
CA LYS A 21 -16.89 -3.78 -6.05
C LYS A 21 -15.52 -3.92 -5.38
N ASP A 22 -14.68 -2.90 -5.46
CA ASP A 22 -13.32 -2.94 -5.00
C ASP A 22 -13.22 -2.52 -3.53
N SER A 23 -12.80 -3.47 -2.69
CA SER A 23 -12.65 -3.22 -1.26
C SER A 23 -11.49 -2.26 -0.94
N SER A 24 -10.47 -2.17 -1.79
CA SER A 24 -9.40 -1.17 -1.63
C SER A 24 -9.96 0.23 -1.85
N VAL A 25 -10.84 0.43 -2.84
CA VAL A 25 -11.54 1.72 -3.02
C VAL A 25 -12.41 2.06 -1.81
N ALA A 26 -13.20 1.11 -1.31
CA ALA A 26 -14.02 1.33 -0.11
C ALA A 26 -13.18 1.73 1.12
N LEU A 27 -12.00 1.12 1.30
CA LEU A 27 -11.06 1.48 2.38
C LEU A 27 -10.45 2.88 2.19
N MET A 28 -10.09 3.24 0.96
CA MET A 28 -9.58 4.59 0.65
C MET A 28 -10.64 5.66 0.94
N GLN A 29 -11.88 5.46 0.47
CA GLN A 29 -12.99 6.37 0.76
C GLN A 29 -13.29 6.47 2.27
N ALA A 30 -13.22 5.35 3.00
CA ALA A 30 -13.39 5.35 4.44
C ALA A 30 -12.27 6.14 5.16
N ALA A 31 -11.03 6.02 4.70
CA ALA A 31 -9.91 6.81 5.20
C ALA A 31 -10.10 8.31 4.96
N GLU A 32 -10.54 8.71 3.77
CA GLU A 32 -10.84 10.11 3.46
C GLU A 32 -11.99 10.67 4.30
N ARG A 33 -13.10 9.91 4.46
CA ARG A 33 -14.21 10.29 5.34
C ARG A 33 -13.79 10.44 6.80
N ALA A 34 -12.76 9.71 7.23
CA ALA A 34 -12.15 9.85 8.55
C ALA A 34 -11.17 11.04 8.65
N GLY A 35 -11.08 11.90 7.62
CA GLY A 35 -10.21 13.07 7.60
C GLY A 35 -8.73 12.73 7.39
N GLN A 36 -8.41 11.57 6.83
CA GLN A 36 -7.04 11.13 6.56
C GLN A 36 -6.68 11.39 5.10
N ALA A 37 -5.41 11.69 4.83
CA ALA A 37 -4.92 11.82 3.47
C ALA A 37 -4.61 10.43 2.91
N VAL A 38 -5.11 10.16 1.71
CA VAL A 38 -4.89 8.90 1.01
C VAL A 38 -3.93 9.12 -0.14
N TRP A 39 -2.99 8.19 -0.26
CA TRP A 39 -1.99 8.14 -1.31
C TRP A 39 -1.99 6.75 -1.94
N VAL A 40 -1.66 6.70 -3.22
CA VAL A 40 -1.57 5.45 -3.98
C VAL A 40 -0.21 5.34 -4.67
N CYS A 41 0.23 4.11 -4.83
CA CYS A 41 1.36 3.74 -5.69
C CYS A 41 1.16 2.32 -6.22
N SER A 42 1.92 1.94 -7.23
CA SER A 42 2.11 0.55 -7.63
C SER A 42 3.31 -0.08 -6.93
N SER A 43 3.46 -1.40 -7.03
CA SER A 43 4.66 -2.10 -6.54
C SER A 43 5.95 -1.63 -7.23
N ALA A 44 5.86 -1.17 -8.49
CA ALA A 44 7.01 -0.70 -9.26
C ALA A 44 7.52 0.68 -8.79
N ASP A 45 6.71 1.41 -8.04
CA ASP A 45 7.06 2.73 -7.51
C ASP A 45 7.79 2.65 -6.16
N LEU A 46 7.95 1.44 -5.62
CA LEU A 46 8.74 1.17 -4.41
C LEU A 46 10.21 1.01 -4.78
N ALA A 47 11.09 1.67 -4.03
CA ALA A 47 12.53 1.59 -4.25
C ALA A 47 13.30 1.61 -2.93
N PHE A 48 14.59 1.28 -2.98
CA PHE A 48 15.52 1.60 -1.91
C PHE A 48 16.48 2.67 -2.42
N ALA A 49 16.50 3.84 -1.77
CA ALA A 49 17.40 4.93 -2.12
C ALA A 49 17.63 5.84 -0.91
N ASN A 50 18.76 6.55 -0.91
CA ASN A 50 19.16 7.43 0.20
C ASN A 50 19.17 6.71 1.55
N ASN A 51 19.63 5.45 1.57
CA ASN A 51 19.70 4.57 2.75
C ASN A 51 18.35 4.35 3.46
N ALA A 52 17.23 4.45 2.74
CA ALA A 52 15.90 4.19 3.28
C ALA A 52 14.99 3.62 2.19
N PRO A 53 13.92 2.88 2.56
CA PRO A 53 12.92 2.46 1.60
C PRO A 53 12.06 3.68 1.21
N GLN A 54 11.93 3.91 -0.10
CA GLN A 54 11.28 5.07 -0.72
C GLN A 54 10.07 4.62 -1.55
N VAL A 55 9.19 5.58 -1.83
CA VAL A 55 8.06 5.39 -2.73
C VAL A 55 7.82 6.66 -3.56
N GLN A 56 7.52 6.48 -4.85
CA GLN A 56 6.89 7.51 -5.65
C GLN A 56 5.36 7.35 -5.52
N ALA A 57 4.71 8.25 -4.80
CA ALA A 57 3.29 8.14 -4.50
C ALA A 57 2.52 9.34 -5.04
N ARG A 58 1.22 9.15 -5.29
CA ARG A 58 0.30 10.22 -5.71
C ARG A 58 -0.79 10.39 -4.65
N PRO A 59 -1.11 11.62 -4.22
CA PRO A 59 -2.29 11.83 -3.40
C PRO A 59 -3.52 11.58 -4.26
N ILE A 60 -4.57 11.03 -3.66
CA ILE A 60 -5.83 10.71 -4.35
C ILE A 60 -7.01 11.30 -3.57
N LYS A 61 -7.94 11.92 -4.30
CA LYS A 61 -9.31 12.16 -3.84
C LYS A 61 -10.21 11.11 -4.43
N THR A 62 -11.05 10.45 -3.65
CA THR A 62 -11.81 9.25 -4.07
C THR A 62 -13.29 9.50 -4.38
N GLU A 63 -13.70 10.77 -4.39
CA GLU A 63 -15.07 11.19 -4.69
C GLU A 63 -15.06 12.14 -5.90
N PRO A 64 -15.88 11.90 -6.94
CA PRO A 64 -16.85 10.80 -7.08
C PRO A 64 -16.22 9.43 -7.43
N TRP A 65 -14.90 9.34 -7.62
CA TRP A 65 -14.20 8.05 -7.69
C TRP A 65 -12.68 8.18 -7.64
N PHE A 66 -12.07 8.96 -8.54
CA PHE A 66 -10.74 9.46 -8.25
C PHE A 66 -10.37 10.77 -8.96
N GLU A 67 -9.52 11.54 -8.29
CA GLU A 67 -8.66 12.57 -8.85
C GLU A 67 -7.26 12.38 -8.28
N LEU A 68 -6.26 12.23 -9.15
CA LEU A 68 -4.87 12.04 -8.75
C LEU A 68 -4.11 13.36 -8.79
N GLY A 69 -3.41 13.68 -7.71
CA GLY A 69 -2.42 14.74 -7.70
C GLY A 69 -1.11 14.36 -8.39
N PRO A 70 -0.11 15.26 -8.33
CA PRO A 70 1.22 15.00 -8.85
C PRO A 70 1.91 13.86 -8.10
N ALA A 71 2.82 13.17 -8.78
CA ALA A 71 3.64 12.14 -8.16
C ALA A 71 4.81 12.77 -7.40
N GLU A 72 5.01 12.32 -6.16
CA GLU A 72 6.03 12.83 -5.24
C GLU A 72 6.81 11.68 -4.62
N TRP A 73 8.13 11.87 -4.48
CA TRP A 73 8.99 10.91 -3.79
C TRP A 73 8.98 11.18 -2.29
N HIS A 74 8.74 10.12 -1.51
CA HIS A 74 8.79 10.16 -0.06
C HIS A 74 9.48 8.91 0.51
N PRO A 75 10.17 9.01 1.66
CA PRO A 75 10.55 7.83 2.40
C PRO A 75 9.27 7.13 2.90
N LEU A 76 9.22 5.81 2.92
CA LEU A 76 8.00 5.08 3.30
C LEU A 76 7.53 5.40 4.72
N ARG A 77 8.45 5.74 5.65
CA ARG A 77 8.12 6.26 6.99
C ARG A 77 7.27 7.53 7.00
N HIS A 78 7.13 8.22 5.88
CA HIS A 78 6.18 9.32 5.71
C HIS A 78 4.71 8.87 5.85
N PHE A 79 4.45 7.58 5.62
CA PHE A 79 3.15 6.93 5.70
C PHE A 79 3.12 5.96 6.88
N PRO A 80 2.57 6.35 8.05
CA PRO A 80 2.53 5.47 9.22
C PRO A 80 1.75 4.16 8.99
N ARG A 81 0.85 4.14 7.99
CA ARG A 81 0.10 2.95 7.58
C ARG A 81 0.23 2.75 6.07
N VAL A 82 0.62 1.54 5.69
CA VAL A 82 0.74 1.12 4.28
C VAL A 82 -0.11 -0.13 4.07
N TRP A 83 -1.00 -0.07 3.09
CA TRP A 83 -1.86 -1.18 2.70
C TRP A 83 -1.28 -1.87 1.47
N MET A 84 -0.79 -3.10 1.62
CA MET A 84 -0.35 -3.93 0.49
C MET A 84 -1.58 -4.64 -0.09
N ARG A 85 -2.11 -4.08 -1.18
CA ARG A 85 -3.40 -4.41 -1.79
C ARG A 85 -3.30 -4.69 -3.29
N LYS A 86 -2.08 -4.93 -3.79
CA LYS A 86 -1.84 -5.47 -5.13
C LYS A 86 -2.49 -6.85 -5.23
N ASP A 87 -3.29 -7.07 -6.27
CA ASP A 87 -3.88 -8.39 -6.51
C ASP A 87 -2.81 -9.41 -6.94
N PRO A 88 -3.04 -10.72 -6.71
CA PRO A 88 -2.19 -11.77 -7.28
C PRO A 88 -2.00 -11.62 -8.81
N PRO A 89 -0.92 -12.18 -9.39
CA PRO A 89 -0.07 -13.24 -8.83
C PRO A 89 0.97 -12.77 -7.81
N VAL A 90 1.47 -13.73 -7.03
CA VAL A 90 2.69 -13.54 -6.23
C VAL A 90 3.89 -13.81 -7.14
N ASP A 91 4.32 -12.78 -7.85
CA ASP A 91 5.48 -12.80 -8.74
C ASP A 91 6.71 -12.17 -8.09
N GLU A 92 7.82 -12.06 -8.83
CA GLU A 92 9.06 -11.45 -8.32
C GLU A 92 8.86 -10.01 -7.87
N ALA A 93 8.09 -9.22 -8.63
CA ALA A 93 7.80 -7.83 -8.28
C ALA A 93 7.02 -7.72 -6.96
N TYR A 94 6.04 -8.60 -6.75
CA TYR A 94 5.34 -8.72 -5.48
C TYR A 94 6.31 -9.05 -4.34
N LEU A 95 7.19 -10.05 -4.52
CA LEU A 95 8.16 -10.44 -3.50
C LEU A 95 9.13 -9.31 -3.16
N TYR A 96 9.69 -8.62 -4.16
CA TYR A 96 10.57 -7.46 -3.94
C TYR A 96 9.85 -6.33 -3.17
N ALA A 97 8.60 -6.02 -3.53
CA ALA A 97 7.80 -5.05 -2.80
C ALA A 97 7.68 -5.43 -1.32
N THR A 98 7.41 -6.71 -0.99
CA THR A 98 7.33 -7.13 0.41
C THR A 98 8.67 -6.99 1.16
N HIS A 99 9.82 -7.13 0.51
CA HIS A 99 11.11 -6.91 1.18
C HIS A 99 11.34 -5.43 1.50
N LEU A 100 11.00 -4.52 0.58
CA LEU A 100 11.07 -3.08 0.81
C LEU A 100 10.10 -2.64 1.92
N LEU A 101 8.89 -3.20 1.93
CA LEU A 101 7.89 -2.92 2.96
C LEU A 101 8.34 -3.43 4.34
N GLU A 102 9.02 -4.57 4.43
CA GLU A 102 9.59 -5.07 5.69
C GLU A 102 10.69 -4.15 6.23
N LEU A 103 11.52 -3.56 5.37
CA LEU A 103 12.47 -2.52 5.80
C LEU A 103 11.74 -1.30 6.35
N ALA A 104 10.61 -0.91 5.78
CA ALA A 104 9.80 0.18 6.30
C ALA A 104 9.17 -0.15 7.66
N GLU A 105 8.80 -1.41 7.91
CA GLU A 105 8.34 -1.87 9.24
C GLU A 105 9.41 -1.63 10.32
N LEU A 106 10.70 -1.77 9.99
CA LEU A 106 11.81 -1.46 10.91
C LEU A 106 11.91 0.03 11.23
N GLU A 107 11.40 0.91 10.36
CA GLU A 107 11.30 2.35 10.58
C GLU A 107 9.98 2.76 11.29
N GLY A 108 9.18 1.80 11.74
CA GLY A 108 7.94 2.03 12.50
C GLY A 108 6.68 2.15 11.63
N VAL A 109 6.75 1.84 10.33
CA VAL A 109 5.58 1.77 9.45
C VAL A 109 4.74 0.53 9.76
N GLN A 110 3.43 0.69 9.87
CA GLN A 110 2.51 -0.43 9.96
C GLN A 110 2.08 -0.88 8.57
N VAL A 111 2.62 -2.02 8.10
CA VAL A 111 2.23 -2.62 6.82
C VAL A 111 1.07 -3.60 7.04
N LEU A 112 0.05 -3.49 6.20
CA LEU A 112 -1.21 -4.22 6.29
C LEU A 112 -1.42 -5.02 4.99
N ASN A 113 -1.27 -6.33 4.97
CA ASN A 113 -0.80 -7.21 6.06
C ASN A 113 0.73 -7.16 6.24
N ARG A 114 1.22 -7.66 7.38
CA ARG A 114 2.66 -7.72 7.71
C ARG A 114 3.45 -8.34 6.56
N ALA A 115 4.50 -7.65 6.12
CA ALA A 115 5.20 -7.99 4.88
C ALA A 115 5.79 -9.41 4.87
N ALA A 116 6.43 -9.82 5.98
CA ALA A 116 6.95 -11.18 6.13
C ALA A 116 5.84 -12.27 6.08
N SER A 117 4.63 -11.95 6.56
CA SER A 117 3.52 -12.90 6.54
C SER A 117 3.01 -13.14 5.12
N LEU A 118 3.00 -12.12 4.27
CA LEU A 118 2.60 -12.25 2.86
C LEU A 118 3.47 -13.26 2.10
N ARG A 119 4.77 -13.37 2.45
CA ARG A 119 5.66 -14.39 1.87
C ARG A 119 5.51 -15.76 2.51
N ALA A 120 5.29 -15.81 3.83
CA ALA A 120 5.26 -17.05 4.60
C ALA A 120 3.92 -17.81 4.53
N TRP A 121 2.81 -17.10 4.26
CA TRP A 121 1.45 -17.62 4.24
C TRP A 121 0.87 -17.59 2.84
N ASN A 122 1.23 -18.59 2.03
CA ASN A 122 0.60 -18.81 0.74
C ASN A 122 -0.88 -19.20 0.94
N GLU A 123 -1.79 -18.56 0.22
CA GLU A 123 -3.23 -18.76 0.36
C GLU A 123 -3.67 -20.22 0.08
N LYS A 124 -3.04 -20.89 -0.89
CA LYS A 124 -3.40 -22.26 -1.27
C LYS A 124 -2.74 -23.30 -0.35
N LEU A 125 -1.45 -23.14 -0.07
CA LEU A 125 -0.69 -24.09 0.74
C LEU A 125 -0.86 -23.90 2.25
N GLY A 126 -1.34 -22.73 2.68
CA GLY A 126 -1.53 -22.40 4.09
C GLY A 126 -2.50 -23.34 4.80
N ALA A 127 -3.53 -23.82 4.09
CA ALA A 127 -4.49 -24.78 4.63
C ALA A 127 -3.85 -26.10 5.08
N LEU A 128 -2.74 -26.53 4.45
CA LEU A 128 -2.04 -27.78 4.79
C LEU A 128 -1.36 -27.75 6.16
N ARG A 129 -1.32 -26.58 6.83
CA ARG A 129 -0.78 -26.44 8.19
C ARG A 129 -1.78 -26.81 9.28
N PHE A 130 -3.04 -27.06 8.92
CA PHE A 130 -4.10 -27.44 9.84
C PHE A 130 -4.54 -28.88 9.52
N PRO A 131 -4.39 -29.82 10.46
CA PRO A 131 -4.71 -31.23 10.26
C PRO A 131 -6.22 -31.49 10.12
#